data_AF-A0A3B8R575-F1
#
_entry.id   AF-A0A3B8R575-F1
#
_cell.length_a   1.000
_cell.length_b   1.000
_cell.length_c   1.000
_cell.angle_alpha   90.00
_cell.angle_beta   90.00
_cell.angle_gamma   90.00
#
_symmetry.space_group_name_H-M   'P 1'
#
loop_
_entity.id
_entity.type
_entity.pdbx_description
1 polymer ?
#
loop_
_entity_poly.entity_id
_entity_poly.type
_entity_poly.pdbx_seq_one_letter_code
_entity_poly.pdbx_strand_id
1 'polypeptide(L)' 'TGDRDPGYGGTAKMIAEAAVCLALDPLDESGGVMTPAVAMGEALIARLTKNAGLTFEVMD' A
#
# COMPACT_ATOMS: atom_id res chain seq x y z
N THR A 1 -2.10 11.48 -15.08
CA THR A 1 -2.66 11.20 -16.42
C THR A 1 -3.20 9.79 -16.41
N GLY A 2 -4.50 9.60 -16.68
CA GLY A 2 -5.11 8.27 -16.76
C GLY A 2 -4.56 7.53 -17.98
N ASP A 3 -3.62 6.62 -17.74
CA ASP A 3 -2.87 5.89 -18.77
C ASP A 3 -3.69 4.73 -19.36
N ARG A 4 -4.91 5.02 -19.82
CA ARG A 4 -5.93 4.03 -20.24
C ARG A 4 -6.39 3.04 -19.16
N ASP A 5 -5.86 3.14 -17.95
CA ASP A 5 -6.29 2.36 -16.80
C ASP A 5 -7.34 3.14 -15.98
N PRO A 6 -8.59 2.64 -15.87
CA PRO A 6 -9.63 3.27 -15.05
C PRO A 6 -9.40 3.08 -13.54
N GLY A 7 -8.29 2.48 -13.13
CA GLY A 7 -7.89 2.29 -11.73
C GLY A 7 -7.57 0.83 -11.35
N TYR A 8 -7.63 -0.10 -12.30
CA TYR A 8 -7.31 -1.52 -12.09
C TYR A 8 -5.82 -1.73 -11.82
N GLY A 9 -4.94 -1.11 -12.61
CA GLY A 9 -3.50 -1.15 -12.40
C GLY A 9 -3.10 -0.52 -11.08
N GLY A 10 -3.72 0.62 -10.72
CA GLY A 10 -3.57 1.23 -9.39
C GLY A 10 -3.98 0.28 -8.27
N THR A 11 -5.17 -0.31 -8.36
CA THR A 11 -5.71 -1.26 -7.36
C THR A 11 -4.85 -2.53 -7.28
N ALA A 12 -4.43 -3.09 -8.41
CA ALA A 12 -3.60 -4.28 -8.47
C ALA A 12 -2.24 -4.06 -7.80
N LYS A 13 -1.62 -2.90 -8.04
CA LYS A 13 -0.38 -2.50 -7.36
C LYS A 13 -0.58 -2.35 -5.85
N MET A 14 -1.69 -1.76 -5.41
CA MET A 14 -2.02 -1.65 -3.99
C MET A 14 -2.14 -3.02 -3.32
N ILE A 15 -2.86 -3.96 -3.94
CA ILE A 15 -3.01 -5.33 -3.42
C ILE A 15 -1.66 -6.06 -3.40
N ALA A 16 -0.87 -5.94 -4.47
CA ALA A 16 0.42 -6.60 -4.58
C ALA A 16 1.39 -6.10 -3.49
N GLU A 17 1.57 -4.78 -3.33
CA GLU A 17 2.48 -4.25 -2.30
C GLU A 17 1.96 -4.51 -0.88
N ALA A 18 0.64 -4.57 -0.65
CA ALA A 18 0.08 -4.98 0.64
C ALA A 18 0.44 -6.43 0.99
N ALA A 19 0.36 -7.36 0.02
CA ALA A 19 0.77 -8.74 0.23
C ALA A 19 2.26 -8.86 0.53
N VAL A 20 3.11 -8.10 -0.17
CA VAL A 20 4.56 -8.10 0.09
C VAL A 20 4.89 -7.45 1.44
N CYS A 21 4.18 -6.39 1.82
CA CYS A 21 4.33 -5.74 3.13
C CYS A 21 4.08 -6.74 4.27
N LEU A 22 2.96 -7.47 4.22
CA LEU A 22 2.62 -8.49 5.21
C LEU A 22 3.66 -9.63 5.28
N ALA A 23 4.25 -9.99 4.14
CA ALA A 23 5.17 -11.12 4.06
C ALA A 23 6.60 -10.79 4.48
N LEU A 24 7.07 -9.56 4.20
CA LEU A 24 8.50 -9.24 4.24
C LEU A 24 8.87 -8.09 5.18
N ASP A 25 7.94 -7.24 5.59
CA ASP A 25 8.26 -6.07 6.40
C ASP A 25 8.13 -6.36 7.90
N PRO A 26 8.91 -5.67 8.75
CA PRO A 26 8.68 -5.68 10.18
C PRO A 26 7.40 -4.91 10.48
N LEU A 27 6.38 -5.63 10.97
CA LEU A 27 5.09 -5.08 11.37
C LEU A 27 4.83 -5.39 12.85
N ASP A 28 4.03 -4.56 13.51
CA ASP A 28 3.62 -4.82 14.87
C ASP A 28 2.79 -6.11 14.96
N GLU A 29 3.05 -6.92 15.98
CA GLU A 29 2.30 -8.15 16.23
C GLU A 29 0.85 -7.82 16.56
N SER A 30 -0.01 -7.95 15.56
CA SER A 30 -1.44 -7.65 15.64
C SER A 30 -2.23 -8.72 14.90
N GLY A 31 -3.39 -9.08 15.43
CA GLY A 31 -4.19 -10.22 14.96
C GLY A 31 -5.64 -9.85 14.70
N GLY A 32 -6.32 -10.70 13.92
CA GLY A 32 -7.72 -10.50 13.53
C GLY A 32 -7.88 -9.88 12.15
N VAL A 33 -9.07 -9.35 11.86
CA VAL A 33 -9.39 -8.70 10.59
C VAL A 33 -9.11 -7.21 10.73
N MET A 34 -8.03 -6.75 10.10
CA MET A 34 -7.55 -5.38 10.22
C MET A 34 -7.64 -4.62 8.91
N THR A 35 -7.67 -3.29 9.00
CA THR A 35 -7.50 -2.43 7.84
C THR A 35 -6.01 -2.28 7.50
N PRO A 36 -5.66 -1.98 6.24
CA PRO A 36 -4.27 -1.72 5.85
C PRO A 36 -3.58 -0.63 6.67
N ALA A 37 -4.33 0.41 7.06
CA ALA A 37 -3.80 1.50 7.87
C ALA A 37 -3.34 1.03 9.26
N VAL A 38 -4.10 0.13 9.90
CA VAL A 38 -3.77 -0.39 11.23
C VAL A 38 -2.66 -1.44 11.15
N ALA A 39 -2.71 -2.33 10.17
CA ALA A 39 -1.78 -3.46 10.08
C ALA A 39 -0.41 -3.09 9.49
N MET A 40 -0.36 -2.09 8.58
CA MET A 40 0.83 -1.81 7.78
C MET A 40 1.25 -0.33 7.78
N GLY A 41 0.28 0.59 7.83
CA GLY A 41 0.53 2.03 7.97
C GLY A 41 1.64 2.57 7.05
N GLU A 42 2.62 3.21 7.65
CA GLU A 42 3.77 3.82 6.97
C GLU A 42 4.60 2.82 6.14
N ALA A 43 4.68 1.54 6.54
CA ALA A 43 5.42 0.54 5.79
C ALA A 43 4.81 0.33 4.39
N LEU A 44 3.47 0.28 4.31
CA LEU A 44 2.77 0.16 3.03
C LEU A 44 2.90 1.44 2.19
N ILE A 45 2.83 2.62 2.82
CA ILE A 45 3.04 3.90 2.12
C ILE A 45 4.43 3.93 1.46
N ALA A 46 5.46 3.58 2.22
CA ALA A 46 6.84 3.54 1.72
C ALA A 46 7.01 2.59 0.52
N ARG A 47 6.37 1.42 0.56
CA ARG A 47 6.35 0.47 -0.57
C ARG A 47 5.66 1.01 -1.79
N LEU A 48 4.46 1.57 -1.63
CA LEU A 48 3.68 2.09 -2.74
C LEU A 48 4.40 3.23 -3.46
N THR A 49 5.09 4.08 -2.71
CA THR A 49 5.93 5.14 -3.28
C THR A 49 7.16 4.58 -3.98
N LYS A 50 7.88 3.65 -3.35
CA LYS A 50 9.14 3.11 -3.89
C LYS A 50 8.94 2.19 -5.11
N ASN A 51 7.94 1.32 -5.07
CA ASN A 51 7.82 0.18 -6.00
C ASN A 51 6.64 0.31 -6.97
N ALA A 52 5.57 1.00 -6.59
CA ALA A 52 4.34 1.06 -7.38
C ALA A 52 4.16 2.38 -8.14
N GLY A 53 4.98 3.40 -7.84
CA GLY A 53 4.97 4.71 -8.49
C GLY A 53 3.82 5.61 -8.02
N LEU A 54 3.34 5.42 -6.78
CA LEU A 54 2.31 6.25 -6.17
C LEU A 54 2.95 7.41 -5.39
N THR A 55 2.27 8.55 -5.34
CA THR A 55 2.67 9.72 -4.54
C THR A 55 1.59 10.02 -3.51
N PHE A 56 2.01 10.42 -2.32
CA PHE A 56 1.11 10.80 -1.22
C PHE A 56 1.50 12.20 -0.74
N GLU A 57 0.50 13.02 -0.46
CA GLU A 57 0.66 14.38 0.06
C GLU A 57 -0.32 14.56 1.23
N VAL A 58 0.14 15.20 2.30
CA VAL A 58 -0.73 15.62 3.39
C VAL A 58 -1.34 16.96 3.01
N MET A 59 -2.66 17.06 3.08
CA MET A 59 -3.40 18.29 2.81
C MET A 59 -3.75 18.98 4.14
N ASP A 60 -3.63 20.31 4.18
CA ASP A 60 -4.05 21.15 5.31
C ASP A 60 -5.58 21.19 5.48
#